data_AF-A0AAV4F4C1-F1
#
_entry.id   AF-A0AAV4F4C1-F1
#
_cell.length_a   1.000
_cell.length_b   1.000
_cell.length_c   1.000
_cell.angle_alpha   90.00
_cell.angle_beta   90.00
_cell.angle_gamma   90.00
#
_symmetry.space_group_name_H-M   'P 1'
#
loop_
_entity.id
_entity.type
_entity.pdbx_description
1 polymer ?
#
loop_
_entity_poly.entity_id
_entity_poly.type
_entity_poly.pdbx_seq_one_letter_code
_entity_poly.pdbx_strand_id
1 'polypeptide(L)'
;MSHTTKVLHRIVMTRIMSKIRPHIAVSKFGFVPDKGTRNPIFTISLLMERAVELQYNVYLCFIDYSKAFDKVKHSELFGILDQLNIDGKDLRNFRNMYWEQMAAIRIDAE
;
A
#
# COMPACT_ATOMS: atom_id res chain seq x y z
N MET A 1 0.59 -13.78 15.23
CA MET A 1 -0.53 -13.97 14.28
C MET A 1 -0.69 -15.45 13.98
N SER A 2 -1.88 -16.02 14.17
CA SER A 2 -2.13 -17.41 13.81
C SER A 2 -2.09 -17.60 12.29
N HIS A 3 -1.82 -18.82 11.83
CA HIS A 3 -1.89 -19.18 10.40
C HIS A 3 -3.28 -18.87 9.82
N THR A 4 -4.33 -19.11 10.59
CA THR A 4 -5.72 -18.82 10.22
C THR A 4 -5.94 -17.34 9.89
N THR A 5 -5.42 -16.42 10.71
CA THR A 5 -5.55 -14.98 10.46
C THR A 5 -4.84 -14.56 9.18
N LYS A 6 -3.65 -15.12 8.90
CA LYS A 6 -2.93 -14.84 7.65
C LYS A 6 -3.70 -15.31 6.41
N VAL A 7 -4.33 -16.48 6.48
CA VAL A 7 -5.17 -17.01 5.40
C VAL A 7 -6.38 -16.09 5.18
N LEU A 8 -7.06 -15.70 6.25
CA LEU A 8 -8.20 -14.78 6.17
C LEU A 8 -7.80 -13.42 5.58
N HIS A 9 -6.69 -12.83 6.03
CA HIS A 9 -6.15 -11.59 5.46
C HIS A 9 -5.92 -11.71 3.96
N ARG A 10 -5.32 -12.82 3.51
CA ARG A 10 -5.05 -13.04 2.09
C ARG A 10 -6.33 -13.10 1.26
N ILE A 11 -7.36 -13.79 1.75
CA ILE A 11 -8.66 -13.88 1.07
C ILE A 11 -9.31 -12.50 0.94
N VAL A 12 -9.39 -11.74 2.05
CA VAL A 12 -9.97 -10.39 2.05
C VAL A 12 -9.20 -9.46 1.12
N MET A 13 -7.86 -9.48 1.21
CA MET A 13 -6.99 -8.67 0.36
C MET A 13 -7.21 -8.97 -1.13
N THR A 14 -7.29 -10.25 -1.54
CA THR A 14 -7.51 -10.62 -2.94
C THR A 14 -8.85 -10.10 -3.47
N ARG A 15 -9.92 -10.16 -2.67
CA ARG A 15 -11.26 -9.70 -3.06
C ARG A 15 -11.36 -8.18 -3.15
N ILE A 16 -10.69 -7.46 -2.25
CA ILE A 16 -10.63 -5.99 -2.28
C ILE A 16 -9.75 -5.54 -3.45
N MET A 17 -8.58 -6.14 -3.63
CA MET A 17 -7.61 -5.73 -4.65
C MET A 17 -8.15 -5.88 -6.07
N SER A 18 -8.94 -6.92 -6.35
CA SER A 18 -9.57 -7.08 -7.67
C SER A 18 -10.46 -5.90 -8.06
N LYS A 19 -11.11 -5.25 -7.08
CA LYS A 19 -11.96 -4.08 -7.29
C LYS A 19 -11.17 -2.77 -7.32
N ILE A 20 -10.11 -2.65 -6.52
CA ILE A 20 -9.30 -1.41 -6.45
C ILE A 20 -8.34 -1.29 -7.63
N ARG A 21 -7.92 -2.39 -8.25
CA ARG A 21 -6.89 -2.39 -9.31
C ARG A 21 -7.11 -1.35 -10.42
N PRO A 22 -8.32 -1.14 -10.96
CA PRO A 22 -8.56 -0.11 -11.98
C PRO A 22 -8.33 1.33 -11.49
N HIS A 23 -8.42 1.57 -10.18
CA HIS A 23 -8.23 2.88 -9.55
C HIS A 23 -6.80 3.13 -9.09
N ILE A 24 -5.89 2.14 -9.22
CA ILE A 24 -4.48 2.31 -8.85
C ILE A 24 -3.77 3.13 -9.92
N ALA A 25 -3.10 4.21 -9.50
CA ALA A 25 -2.31 5.06 -10.39
C ALA A 25 -1.27 4.25 -11.21
N VAL A 26 -1.12 4.59 -12.49
CA VAL A 26 -0.16 3.92 -13.38
C VAL A 26 1.28 4.06 -12.84
N SER A 27 1.60 5.20 -12.24
CA SER A 27 2.87 5.50 -11.59
C SER A 27 3.11 4.79 -10.24
N LYS A 28 2.14 4.03 -9.72
CA LYS A 28 2.33 3.24 -8.50
C LYS A 28 3.00 1.92 -8.85
N PHE A 29 4.19 1.69 -8.28
CA PHE A 29 4.98 0.46 -8.45
C PHE A 29 5.12 -0.37 -7.17
N GLY A 30 4.87 0.21 -5.99
CA GLY A 30 4.91 -0.53 -4.72
C GLY A 30 3.63 -1.32 -4.46
N PHE A 31 3.77 -2.58 -4.04
CA PHE A 31 2.67 -3.49 -3.65
C PHE A 31 1.60 -3.73 -4.75
N VAL A 32 1.96 -3.55 -6.02
CA VAL A 32 1.10 -3.86 -7.16
C VAL A 32 1.63 -5.12 -7.85
N PRO A 33 0.80 -6.15 -8.06
CA PRO A 33 1.20 -7.34 -8.81
C PRO A 33 1.78 -6.96 -10.17
N ASP A 34 2.83 -7.66 -10.58
CA ASP A 34 3.50 -7.50 -11.88
C ASP A 34 4.16 -6.14 -12.11
N LYS A 35 4.31 -5.31 -11.07
CA LYS A 35 5.07 -4.05 -11.13
C LYS A 35 6.29 -4.09 -10.21
N GLY A 36 7.46 -4.02 -10.81
CA GLY A 36 8.74 -3.85 -10.09
C GLY A 36 9.22 -2.39 -10.12
N THR A 37 10.15 -2.06 -9.24
CA THR A 37 10.77 -0.72 -9.15
C THR A 37 11.95 -0.54 -10.10
N ARG A 38 12.49 -1.63 -10.67
CA ARG A 38 13.67 -1.60 -11.56
C ARG A 38 13.45 -0.70 -12.78
N ASN A 39 12.32 -0.86 -13.46
CA ASN A 39 12.03 -0.07 -14.66
C ASN A 39 11.85 1.42 -14.34
N PRO A 40 11.04 1.84 -13.35
CA PRO A 40 10.94 3.25 -12.94
C PRO A 40 12.27 3.88 -12.56
N ILE A 41 13.11 3.17 -11.80
CA ILE A 41 14.43 3.67 -11.40
C ILE A 41 15.27 3.92 -12.66
N PHE A 42 15.33 2.93 -13.56
CA PHE A 42 16.05 3.07 -14.82
C PHE A 42 15.51 4.22 -15.68
N THR A 43 14.19 4.37 -15.78
CA THR A 43 13.55 5.46 -16.53
C THR A 43 13.93 6.83 -15.96
N ILE A 44 13.90 6.99 -14.63
CA ILE A 44 14.31 8.24 -13.99
C ILE A 44 15.79 8.53 -14.28
N SER A 45 16.68 7.53 -14.12
CA SER A 45 18.11 7.68 -14.43
C SER A 45 18.34 8.11 -15.87
N LEU A 46 17.69 7.46 -16.83
CA LEU A 46 17.81 7.80 -18.25
C LEU A 46 17.30 9.22 -18.56
N LEU A 47 16.17 9.62 -17.96
CA LEU A 47 15.62 10.97 -18.13
C LEU A 47 16.56 12.04 -17.56
N MET A 48 17.18 11.77 -16.41
CA MET A 48 18.17 12.67 -15.82
C MET A 48 19.40 12.81 -16.70
N GLU A 49 19.95 11.70 -17.19
CA GLU A 49 21.11 11.71 -18.10
C GLU A 49 20.83 12.55 -19.35
N ARG A 50 19.68 12.32 -20.01
CA ARG A 50 19.28 13.08 -21.20
C ARG A 50 19.09 14.56 -20.93
N ALA A 51 18.52 14.92 -19.79
CA ALA A 51 18.34 16.32 -19.43
C ALA A 51 19.68 17.03 -19.20
N VAL A 52 20.65 16.36 -18.56
CA VAL A 52 22.01 16.89 -18.38
C VAL A 52 22.74 17.06 -19.71
N GLU A 53 22.64 16.08 -20.62
CA GLU A 53 23.19 16.17 -21.98
C GLU A 53 22.65 17.39 -22.74
N LEU A 54 21.35 17.68 -22.58
CA LEU A 54 20.67 18.81 -23.21
C LEU A 54 20.78 20.13 -22.43
N GLN A 55 21.59 20.16 -21.36
CA GLN A 55 21.82 21.34 -20.52
C GLN A 55 20.53 21.86 -19.83
N TYR A 56 19.57 20.98 -19.56
CA TYR A 56 18.41 21.29 -18.73
C TYR A 56 18.71 21.04 -17.24
N ASN A 57 18.27 21.97 -16.40
CA ASN A 57 18.30 21.78 -14.95
C ASN A 57 17.21 20.77 -14.52
N VAL A 58 17.61 19.75 -13.77
CA VAL A 58 16.70 18.74 -13.20
C VAL A 58 16.63 18.89 -11.69
N TYR A 59 15.41 18.88 -11.14
CA TYR A 59 15.17 18.90 -9.70
C TYR A 59 14.32 17.69 -9.31
N LEU A 60 14.75 16.97 -8.26
CA LEU A 60 14.01 15.83 -7.71
C LEU A 60 13.60 16.12 -6.27
N CYS A 61 12.33 15.85 -5.96
CA CYS A 61 11.79 15.93 -4.61
C CYS A 61 11.40 14.52 -4.15
N PHE A 62 12.12 14.00 -3.16
CA PHE A 62 11.81 12.72 -2.55
C PHE A 62 10.95 12.95 -1.30
N ILE A 63 9.79 12.31 -1.25
CA ILE A 63 8.84 12.41 -0.14
C ILE A 63 8.72 11.03 0.50
N ASP A 64 8.96 10.97 1.81
CA ASP A 64 8.76 9.75 2.61
C ASP A 64 7.85 10.01 3.81
N TYR A 65 7.02 9.04 4.15
CA TYR A 65 6.04 9.16 5.23
C TYR A 65 6.57 8.49 6.50
N SER A 66 6.78 9.29 7.55
CA SER A 66 7.12 8.77 8.87
C SER A 66 6.03 7.82 9.41
N LYS A 67 6.39 6.57 9.73
CA LYS A 67 5.48 5.55 10.28
C LYS A 67 4.20 5.38 9.43
N ALA A 68 4.37 5.21 8.11
CA ALA A 68 3.28 5.21 7.13
C ALA A 68 2.12 4.24 7.45
N PHE A 69 2.41 3.07 8.04
CA PHE A 69 1.39 2.09 8.42
C PHE A 69 0.73 2.38 9.77
N ASP A 70 1.45 2.99 10.71
CA ASP A 70 0.91 3.31 12.05
C ASP A 70 0.04 4.57 12.04
N LYS A 71 0.27 5.48 11.07
CA LYS A 71 -0.43 6.77 10.96
C LYS A 71 -1.65 6.76 10.05
N VAL A 72 -2.11 5.59 9.61
CA VAL A 72 -3.28 5.47 8.73
C VAL A 72 -4.54 5.87 9.50
N LYS A 73 -5.28 6.87 8.99
CA LYS A 73 -6.61 7.20 9.51
C LYS A 73 -7.62 6.17 9.01
N HIS A 74 -7.93 5.19 9.83
CA HIS A 74 -8.82 4.08 9.44
C HIS A 74 -10.23 4.54 9.02
N SER A 75 -10.80 5.57 9.65
CA SER A 75 -12.09 6.13 9.26
C SER A 75 -12.10 6.62 7.80
N GLU A 76 -11.07 7.37 7.41
CA GLU A 76 -10.88 7.88 6.05
C GLU A 76 -10.65 6.73 5.07
N LEU A 77 -9.79 5.78 5.43
CA LEU A 77 -9.53 4.59 4.61
C LEU A 77 -10.84 3.84 4.31
N PHE A 78 -11.67 3.59 5.32
CA PHE A 78 -12.93 2.89 5.12
C PHE A 78 -13.95 3.72 4.33
N GLY A 79 -13.93 5.05 4.45
CA GLY A 79 -14.75 5.94 3.63
C GLY A 79 -14.38 5.88 2.15
N ILE A 80 -13.08 5.87 1.84
CA ILE A 80 -12.58 5.71 0.45
C ILE A 80 -12.98 4.34 -0.10
N LEU A 81 -12.84 3.27 0.68
CA LEU A 81 -13.22 1.92 0.24
C LEU A 81 -14.75 1.80 0.00
N ASP A 82 -15.55 2.50 0.79
CA ASP A 82 -17.00 2.55 0.60
C ASP A 82 -17.36 3.29 -0.71
N GLN A 83 -16.72 4.43 -0.98
CA GLN A 83 -16.87 5.17 -2.25
C GLN A 83 -16.46 4.36 -3.48
N LEU A 84 -15.51 3.44 -3.33
CA LEU A 84 -15.08 2.50 -4.39
C LEU A 84 -16.00 1.28 -4.54
N ASN A 85 -17.18 1.27 -3.89
CA ASN A 85 -18.17 0.19 -3.95
C ASN A 85 -17.59 -1.20 -3.60
N ILE A 86 -16.69 -1.25 -2.62
CA ILE A 86 -16.28 -2.51 -2.01
C ILE A 86 -17.49 -3.16 -1.35
N ASP A 87 -17.56 -4.49 -1.39
CA ASP A 87 -18.72 -5.19 -0.85
C ASP A 87 -18.83 -4.94 0.67
N GLY A 88 -20.05 -4.62 1.15
CA GLY A 88 -20.26 -4.27 2.55
C GLY A 88 -19.86 -5.37 3.54
N LYS A 89 -19.95 -6.66 3.16
CA LYS A 89 -19.47 -7.77 3.99
C LYS A 89 -17.95 -7.80 4.04
N ASP A 90 -17.28 -7.61 2.90
CA ASP A 90 -15.81 -7.56 2.84
C ASP A 90 -15.26 -6.35 3.62
N LEU A 91 -15.90 -5.19 3.50
CA LEU A 91 -15.54 -3.99 4.24
C LEU A 91 -15.75 -4.17 5.75
N ARG A 92 -16.86 -4.79 6.17
CA ARG A 92 -17.12 -5.10 7.58
C ARG A 92 -16.09 -6.08 8.14
N ASN A 93 -15.77 -7.15 7.40
CA ASN A 93 -14.74 -8.10 7.82
C ASN A 93 -13.38 -7.41 7.96
N PHE A 94 -13.02 -6.54 7.01
CA PHE A 94 -11.79 -5.76 7.06
C PHE A 94 -11.76 -4.80 8.26
N ARG A 95 -12.87 -4.09 8.55
CA ARG A 95 -13.01 -3.25 9.75
C ARG A 95 -12.79 -4.03 11.04
N ASN A 96 -13.44 -5.19 11.17
CA ASN A 96 -13.37 -6.01 12.37
C ASN A 96 -11.95 -6.56 12.64
N MET A 97 -11.09 -6.64 11.62
CA MET A 97 -9.69 -7.04 11.80
C MET A 97 -8.85 -6.00 12.55
N TYR A 98 -9.24 -4.72 12.46
CA TYR A 98 -8.59 -3.62 13.17
C TYR A 98 -9.32 -3.19 14.44
N TRP A 99 -10.56 -3.62 14.63
CA TRP A 99 -11.38 -3.27 15.79
C TRP A 99 -10.83 -3.94 17.06
N GLU A 100 -10.48 -3.13 18.07
CA GLU A 100 -10.02 -3.58 19.39
C GLU A 100 -8.93 -4.68 19.34
N GLN A 101 -8.02 -4.57 18.38
CA GLN A 101 -7.01 -5.59 18.17
C GLN A 101 -6.01 -5.62 19.35
N MET A 102 -5.88 -6.78 20.00
CA MET A 102 -4.92 -7.00 21.09
C MET A 102 -3.79 -7.92 20.65
N ALA A 103 -2.57 -7.62 21.10
CA ALA A 103 -1.41 -8.48 20.94
C ALA A 103 -0.71 -8.64 22.30
N ALA A 104 -0.41 -9.88 22.68
CA ALA A 104 0.43 -10.18 23.82
C ALA A 104 1.83 -10.58 23.33
N ILE A 105 2.86 -10.04 23.96
CA ILE A 105 4.26 -10.36 23.68
C ILE A 105 4.81 -11.04 24.93
N ARG A 106 5.41 -12.21 24.77
CA ARG A 106 6.16 -12.84 25.86
C ARG A 106 7.52 -12.13 25.94
N ILE A 107 7.77 -11.49 27.06
CA ILE A 107 9.09 -10.95 27.39
C ILE A 107 9.72 -12.00 28.29
N ASP A 108 10.54 -12.87 27.70
CA ASP A 108 11.40 -13.74 28.50
C ASP A 108 12.46 -12.81 29.12
N ALA A 109 12.33 -12.53 30.43
CA ALA A 109 13.47 -12.08 31.21
C ALA A 109 14.40 -13.28 31.37
N GLU A 110 15.70 -13.08 31.19
CA GLU A 110 16.70 -14.03 31.71
C GLU A 110 16.44 -14.37 33.18
#